data_AF-A0A6P2TFP9-F1
#
_entry.id   AF-A0A6P2TFP9-F1
#
_cell.length_a   1.000
_cell.length_b   1.000
_cell.length_c   1.000
_cell.angle_alpha   90.00
_cell.angle_beta   90.00
_cell.angle_gamma   90.00
#
_symmetry.space_group_name_H-M   'P 1'
#
loop_
_entity.id
_entity.type
_entity.pdbx_description
1 polymer ?
#
loop_
_entity_poly.entity_id
_entity_poly.type
_entity_poly.pdbx_seq_one_letter_code
_entity_poly.pdbx_strand_id
1 'polypeptide(L)'
;MQVQELTGAPLDYWVAVAEGHDAPRADASGCTSIRTVGGVPMPFAPSTSWADGGPIVERLPFAGFERDGGHGAWRAVLHRAVPAAGERCTFNQSGPTLLIAAMRTLVASTFGDDVPDLDMARPR
;
A
#
# COMPACT_ATOMS: atom_id res chain seq x y z
N MET A 1 4.02 0.21 -14.16
CA MET A 1 4.53 1.21 -13.20
C MET A 1 5.26 0.47 -12.09
N GLN A 2 6.45 0.92 -11.76
CA GLN A 2 7.27 0.31 -10.72
C GLN A 2 6.70 0.65 -9.34
N VAL A 3 6.46 -0.35 -8.49
CA VAL A 3 5.87 -0.16 -7.15
C VAL A 3 6.74 0.74 -6.28
N GLN A 4 8.06 0.65 -6.41
CA GLN A 4 9.01 1.51 -5.70
C GLN A 4 8.90 3.00 -6.06
N GLU A 5 8.23 3.35 -7.15
CA GLU A 5 8.03 4.73 -7.60
C GLU A 5 6.65 5.27 -7.24
N LEU A 6 5.68 4.41 -6.89
CA LEU A 6 4.32 4.82 -6.54
C LEU A 6 4.31 5.79 -5.35
N THR A 7 3.51 6.84 -5.45
CA THR A 7 3.31 7.82 -4.39
C THR A 7 1.92 8.44 -4.50
N GLY A 8 1.42 9.05 -3.42
CA GLY A 8 0.13 9.74 -3.38
C GLY A 8 -1.04 8.85 -3.82
N ALA A 9 -2.00 9.45 -4.53
CA ALA A 9 -3.25 8.79 -4.92
C ALA A 9 -3.07 7.48 -5.70
N PRO A 10 -2.11 7.35 -6.66
CA PRO A 10 -1.83 6.05 -7.28
C PRO A 10 -1.38 4.97 -6.28
N LEU A 11 -0.55 5.31 -5.29
CA LEU A 11 -0.16 4.35 -4.26
C LEU A 11 -1.36 3.94 -3.39
N ASP A 12 -2.16 4.92 -2.99
CA ASP A 12 -3.36 4.69 -2.17
C ASP A 12 -4.41 3.84 -2.90
N TYR A 13 -4.56 4.03 -4.23
CA TYR A 13 -5.39 3.19 -5.08
C TYR A 13 -4.95 1.73 -5.03
N TRP A 14 -3.66 1.47 -5.23
CA TRP A 14 -3.15 0.09 -5.22
C TRP A 14 -3.22 -0.56 -3.84
N VAL A 15 -3.12 0.24 -2.76
CA VAL A 15 -3.42 -0.25 -1.40
C VAL A 15 -4.88 -0.64 -1.27
N ALA A 16 -5.82 0.18 -1.77
CA ALA A 16 -7.25 -0.14 -1.73
C ALA A 16 -7.56 -1.42 -2.50
N VAL A 17 -6.94 -1.64 -3.66
CA VAL A 17 -7.07 -2.88 -4.43
C VAL A 17 -6.49 -4.07 -3.65
N ALA A 18 -5.32 -3.92 -3.03
CA ALA A 18 -4.69 -4.99 -2.24
C ALA A 18 -5.51 -5.38 -0.98
N GLU A 19 -6.21 -4.41 -0.40
CA GLU A 19 -7.09 -4.59 0.76
C GLU A 19 -8.49 -5.10 0.37
N GLY A 20 -8.77 -5.23 -0.93
CA GLY A 20 -10.06 -5.71 -1.42
C GLY A 20 -11.20 -4.70 -1.24
N HIS A 21 -10.91 -3.39 -1.25
CA HIS A 21 -11.94 -2.36 -1.25
C HIS A 21 -12.72 -2.35 -2.57
N ASP A 22 -13.99 -1.97 -2.49
CA ASP A 22 -14.86 -1.84 -3.66
C ASP A 22 -14.68 -0.46 -4.34
N ALA A 23 -14.80 -0.47 -5.68
CA ALA A 23 -14.76 0.71 -6.55
C ALA A 23 -13.64 1.73 -6.24
N PRO A 24 -12.37 1.31 -6.06
CA PRO A 24 -11.28 2.27 -5.84
C PRO A 24 -11.12 3.17 -7.07
N ARG A 25 -10.80 4.45 -6.82
CA ARG A 25 -10.49 5.45 -7.84
C ARG A 25 -9.40 6.39 -7.35
N ALA A 26 -8.58 6.87 -8.27
CA ALA A 26 -7.59 7.91 -7.99
C ALA A 26 -7.56 8.96 -9.09
N ASP A 27 -7.50 10.22 -8.66
CA ASP A 27 -7.30 11.38 -9.52
C ASP A 27 -6.40 12.41 -8.80
N ALA A 28 -6.31 13.62 -9.35
CA ALA A 28 -5.49 14.69 -8.78
C ALA A 28 -5.95 15.17 -7.39
N SER A 29 -7.21 14.88 -7.01
CA SER A 29 -7.77 15.26 -5.70
C SER A 29 -7.47 14.22 -4.60
N GLY A 30 -7.12 12.99 -4.97
CA GLY A 30 -6.81 11.92 -4.03
C GLY A 30 -7.34 10.56 -4.48
N CYS A 31 -7.27 9.60 -3.57
CA CYS A 31 -7.87 8.27 -3.73
C CYS A 31 -9.18 8.17 -2.94
N THR A 32 -10.18 7.51 -3.52
CA THR A 32 -11.43 7.16 -2.85
C THR A 32 -11.71 5.67 -3.03
N SER A 33 -12.37 5.05 -2.05
CA SER A 33 -12.79 3.65 -2.14
C SER A 33 -13.94 3.36 -1.16
N ILE A 34 -14.62 2.23 -1.35
CA ILE A 34 -15.65 1.73 -0.45
C ILE A 34 -15.05 0.62 0.41
N ARG A 35 -14.95 0.86 1.72
CA ARG A 35 -14.26 -0.04 2.68
C ARG A 35 -15.18 -1.11 3.29
N THR A 36 -16.49 -0.92 3.18
CA THR A 36 -17.51 -1.80 3.76
C THR A 36 -18.51 -2.20 2.69
N VAL A 37 -18.96 -3.44 2.73
CA VAL A 37 -19.95 -3.96 1.77
C VAL A 37 -21.21 -3.09 1.80
N GLY A 38 -21.58 -2.53 0.64
CA GLY A 38 -22.73 -1.61 0.52
C GLY A 38 -22.50 -0.20 1.07
N GLY A 39 -21.25 0.15 1.40
CA GLY A 39 -20.87 1.48 1.85
C GLY A 39 -20.85 2.53 0.73
N VAL A 40 -20.49 3.76 1.10
CA VAL A 40 -20.30 4.88 0.16
C VAL A 40 -18.81 5.13 -0.09
N PRO A 41 -18.44 5.66 -1.27
CA PRO A 41 -17.05 6.03 -1.54
C PRO A 41 -16.58 7.10 -0.55
N MET A 42 -15.46 6.83 0.12
CA MET A 42 -14.83 7.74 1.07
C MET A 42 -13.38 8.00 0.67
N PRO A 43 -12.81 9.18 1.03
CA PRO A 43 -11.38 9.40 0.90
C PRO A 43 -10.58 8.31 1.62
N PHE A 44 -9.50 7.88 1.00
CA PHE A 44 -8.62 6.86 1.53
C PHE A 44 -7.19 7.20 1.14
N ALA A 45 -6.37 7.58 2.13
CA ALA A 45 -5.03 8.08 1.89
C ALA A 45 -3.99 7.41 2.80
N PRO A 46 -3.87 6.07 2.83
CA PRO A 46 -3.04 5.35 3.77
C PRO A 46 -1.54 5.65 3.66
N SER A 47 -1.05 6.16 2.52
CA SER A 47 0.35 6.57 2.37
C SER A 47 0.70 7.89 3.08
N THR A 48 -0.29 8.68 3.48
CA THR A 48 -0.09 10.02 4.08
C THR A 48 -0.88 10.27 5.36
N SER A 49 -2.08 9.67 5.48
CA SER A 49 -2.96 9.77 6.65
C SER A 49 -2.71 8.62 7.62
N TRP A 50 -2.31 8.95 8.85
CA TRP A 50 -2.14 7.96 9.92
C TRP A 50 -3.46 7.28 10.32
N ALA A 51 -4.59 7.97 10.19
CA ALA A 51 -5.90 7.39 10.50
C ALA A 51 -6.25 6.23 9.55
N ASP A 52 -5.75 6.26 8.31
CA ASP A 52 -5.94 5.19 7.33
C ASP A 52 -4.80 4.17 7.36
N GLY A 53 -3.55 4.64 7.35
CA GLY A 53 -2.37 3.79 7.23
C GLY A 53 -1.97 3.09 8.52
N GLY A 54 -2.18 3.72 9.68
CA GLY A 54 -1.82 3.17 10.99
C GLY A 54 -2.50 1.82 11.28
N PRO A 55 -3.84 1.72 11.15
CA PRO A 55 -4.55 0.45 11.32
C PRO A 55 -4.08 -0.66 10.37
N ILE A 56 -3.62 -0.32 9.16
CA ILE A 56 -3.07 -1.29 8.20
C ILE A 56 -1.70 -1.80 8.69
N VAL A 57 -0.83 -0.90 9.15
CA VAL A 57 0.49 -1.25 9.68
C VAL A 57 0.39 -2.18 10.88
N GLU A 58 -0.54 -1.91 11.81
CA GLU A 58 -0.73 -2.76 13.00
C GLU A 58 -1.38 -4.12 12.69
N ARG A 59 -2.31 -4.16 11.74
CA ARG A 59 -3.05 -5.39 11.41
C ARG A 59 -2.24 -6.36 10.56
N LEU A 60 -1.41 -5.85 9.65
CA LEU A 60 -0.62 -6.68 8.75
C LEU A 60 0.68 -7.14 9.41
N PRO A 61 1.26 -8.29 8.99
CA PRO A 61 2.46 -8.88 9.61
C PRO A 61 3.77 -8.15 9.25
N PHE A 62 3.82 -6.83 9.43
CA PHE A 62 5.05 -6.06 9.30
C PHE A 62 6.04 -6.52 10.37
N ALA A 63 7.22 -6.91 9.91
CA ALA A 63 8.28 -7.46 10.76
C ALA A 63 9.16 -6.38 11.38
N GLY A 64 9.26 -5.23 10.71
CA GLY A 64 10.14 -4.17 11.12
C GLY A 64 10.06 -2.94 10.22
N PHE A 65 10.44 -1.81 10.82
CA PHE A 65 10.65 -0.54 10.16
C PHE A 65 12.02 -0.03 10.54
N GLU A 66 12.85 0.23 9.53
CA GLU A 66 14.21 0.70 9.71
C GLU A 66 14.37 2.09 9.13
N ARG A 67 15.14 2.93 9.83
CA ARG A 67 15.57 4.24 9.36
C ARG A 67 16.97 4.51 9.89
N ASP A 68 17.95 4.38 9.03
CA ASP A 68 19.38 4.51 9.37
C ASP A 68 19.63 5.81 10.13
N GLY A 69 20.20 5.72 11.34
CA GLY A 69 20.52 6.90 12.17
C GLY A 69 19.33 7.81 12.52
N GLY A 70 18.09 7.36 12.32
CA GLY A 70 16.89 8.19 12.51
C GLY A 70 16.67 9.27 11.44
N HIS A 71 17.42 9.25 10.34
CA HIS A 71 17.33 10.19 9.23
C HIS A 71 17.21 9.48 7.88
N GLY A 72 16.73 10.17 6.84
CA GLY A 72 16.63 9.61 5.49
C GLY A 72 15.43 8.70 5.28
N ALA A 73 15.57 7.75 4.36
CA ALA A 73 14.50 6.87 3.91
C ALA A 73 14.14 5.81 4.96
N TRP A 74 12.87 5.45 5.00
CA TRP A 74 12.36 4.30 5.73
C TRP A 74 12.42 3.05 4.86
N ARG A 75 12.70 1.92 5.51
CA ARG A 75 12.54 0.56 4.95
C ARG A 75 11.47 -0.17 5.75
N ALA A 76 10.54 -0.81 5.06
CA ALA A 76 9.49 -1.60 5.67
C ALA A 76 9.60 -3.06 5.24
N VAL A 77 9.58 -3.97 6.21
CA VAL A 77 9.65 -5.43 5.98
C VAL A 77 8.32 -6.06 6.32
N LEU A 78 7.77 -6.88 5.41
CA LEU A 78 6.51 -7.59 5.59
C LEU A 78 6.72 -9.09 5.39
N HIS A 79 6.26 -9.91 6.34
CA HIS A 79 6.30 -11.36 6.21
C HIS A 79 4.97 -11.88 5.68
N ARG A 80 4.99 -12.63 4.57
CA ARG A 80 3.79 -13.32 4.07
C ARG A 80 4.12 -14.77 3.75
N ALA A 81 3.25 -15.68 4.15
CA ALA A 81 3.36 -17.08 3.79
C ALA A 81 3.05 -17.23 2.30
N VAL A 82 3.94 -17.88 1.55
CA VAL A 82 3.72 -18.21 0.14
C VAL A 82 3.44 -19.72 0.06
N PRO A 83 2.22 -20.15 -0.32
CA PRO A 83 1.82 -21.56 -0.27
C PRO A 83 2.74 -22.52 -1.04
N ALA A 84 3.40 -22.03 -2.09
CA ALA A 84 4.25 -22.84 -2.97
C ALA A 84 5.65 -23.14 -2.40
N ALA A 85 6.13 -22.38 -1.41
CA ALA A 85 7.52 -22.44 -0.97
C ALA A 85 7.73 -23.15 0.38
N GLY A 86 6.67 -23.41 1.16
CA GLY A 86 6.80 -23.92 2.54
C GLY A 86 7.52 -22.96 3.51
N GLU A 87 7.97 -21.79 3.03
CA GLU A 87 8.74 -20.79 3.73
C GLU A 87 8.02 -19.43 3.78
N ARG A 88 8.38 -18.59 4.74
CA ARG A 88 7.91 -17.18 4.81
C ARG A 88 8.75 -16.35 3.84
N CYS A 89 8.10 -15.71 2.86
CA CYS A 89 8.76 -14.71 2.04
C CYS A 89 8.76 -13.36 2.75
N THR A 90 9.89 -12.65 2.65
CA THR A 90 10.04 -11.27 3.08
C THR A 90 9.88 -10.34 1.89
N PHE A 91 8.93 -9.41 1.99
CA PHE A 91 8.81 -8.31 1.05
C PHE A 91 9.40 -7.07 1.70
N ASN A 92 10.16 -6.29 0.93
CA ASN A 92 10.78 -5.07 1.42
C ASN A 92 10.68 -3.98 0.35
N GLN A 93 10.31 -2.78 0.79
CA GLN A 93 10.33 -1.57 -0.02
C GLN A 93 10.76 -0.39 0.83
N SER A 94 11.22 0.66 0.13
CA SER A 94 11.68 1.91 0.76
C SER A 94 10.77 3.08 0.41
N GLY A 95 10.75 4.09 1.28
CA GLY A 95 10.00 5.32 1.07
C GLY A 95 10.53 6.49 1.90
N PRO A 96 10.21 7.73 1.52
CA PRO A 96 10.62 8.92 2.27
C PRO A 96 9.89 9.04 3.63
N THR A 97 8.77 8.35 3.81
CA THR A 97 8.03 8.25 5.07
C THR A 97 7.75 6.78 5.41
N LEU A 98 7.50 6.50 6.68
CA LEU A 98 7.15 5.16 7.15
C LEU A 98 5.93 4.61 6.39
N LEU A 99 4.87 5.42 6.27
CA LEU A 99 3.65 5.02 5.58
C LEU A 99 3.88 4.73 4.10
N ILE A 100 4.67 5.55 3.39
CA ILE A 100 4.99 5.27 1.97
C ILE A 100 5.76 3.96 1.84
N ALA A 101 6.76 3.71 2.71
CA ALA A 101 7.50 2.45 2.71
C ALA A 101 6.56 1.26 2.99
N ALA A 102 5.70 1.36 4.01
CA ALA A 102 4.73 0.34 4.38
C ALA A 102 3.77 0.01 3.22
N MET A 103 3.16 1.03 2.62
CA MET A 103 2.18 0.87 1.55
C MET A 103 2.81 0.29 0.28
N ARG A 104 4.03 0.71 -0.08
CA ARG A 104 4.76 0.10 -1.20
C ARG A 104 5.07 -1.37 -0.92
N THR A 105 5.50 -1.72 0.30
CA THR A 105 5.76 -3.12 0.67
C THR A 105 4.48 -3.96 0.60
N LEU A 106 3.34 -3.43 1.04
CA LEU A 106 2.03 -4.09 0.93
C LEU A 106 1.66 -4.36 -0.53
N VAL A 107 1.76 -3.35 -1.40
CA VAL A 107 1.48 -3.47 -2.83
C VAL A 107 2.42 -4.49 -3.46
N ALA A 108 3.73 -4.41 -3.19
CA ALA A 108 4.72 -5.35 -3.71
C ALA A 108 4.46 -6.79 -3.26
N SER A 109 4.03 -7.00 -2.00
CA SER A 109 3.67 -8.32 -1.49
C SER A 109 2.44 -8.96 -2.15
N THR A 110 1.66 -8.16 -2.88
CA THR A 110 0.40 -8.57 -3.48
C THR A 110 0.52 -8.67 -5.01
N PHE A 111 1.24 -7.76 -5.65
CA PHE A 111 1.33 -7.66 -7.10
C PHE A 111 2.75 -7.86 -7.67
N GLY A 112 3.78 -7.91 -6.82
CA GLY A 112 5.18 -7.91 -7.24
C GLY A 112 5.72 -6.51 -7.49
N ASP A 113 6.83 -6.41 -8.22
CA ASP A 113 7.57 -5.15 -8.40
C ASP A 113 6.89 -4.17 -9.37
N ASP A 114 5.94 -4.65 -10.16
CA ASP A 114 5.24 -3.89 -11.18
C ASP A 114 3.72 -4.01 -11.05
N VAL A 115 3.04 -2.89 -11.28
CA VAL A 115 1.59 -2.83 -11.44
C VAL A 115 1.23 -2.22 -12.80
N PRO A 116 0.08 -2.57 -13.40
CA PRO A 116 -0.39 -1.96 -14.64
C PRO A 116 -0.48 -0.43 -14.56
N ASP A 117 -0.17 0.24 -15.66
CA ASP A 117 -0.48 1.67 -15.82
C ASP A 117 -1.93 1.81 -16.30
N LEU A 118 -2.78 2.45 -15.50
CA LEU A 118 -4.24 2.43 -15.66
C LEU A 118 -4.80 3.85 -15.61
N ASP A 119 -5.90 4.07 -16.33
CA ASP A 119 -6.78 5.20 -16.06
C ASP A 119 -7.58 4.93 -14.76
N MET A 120 -7.04 5.39 -13.63
CA MET A 120 -7.60 5.17 -12.29
C MET A 120 -8.79 6.09 -11.98
N ALA A 121 -9.14 7.04 -12.84
CA ALA A 121 -10.25 7.98 -12.61
C ALA A 121 -11.63 7.34 -12.91
N ARG A 122 -11.64 6.23 -13.65
CA ARG A 122 -12.86 5.54 -14.08
C ARG A 122 -13.12 4.29 -13.24
N PRO A 123 -14.39 3.98 -12.93
CA PRO A 123 -14.72 2.72 -12.28
C PRO A 123 -14.37 1.56 -13.20
N ARG A 124 -13.86 0.48 -12.61
CA ARG A 124 -13.77 -0.83 -13.25
C ARG A 124 -15.09 -1.56 -13.15
#